data_AF-A0A383F1A6-F1
#
_entry.id   AF-A0A383F1A6-F1
#
_cell.length_a   1.000
_cell.length_b   1.000
_cell.length_c   1.000
_cell.angle_alpha   90.00
_cell.angle_beta   90.00
_cell.angle_gamma   90.00
#
_symmetry.space_group_name_H-M   'P 1'
#
loop_
_entity.id
_entity.type
_entity.pdbx_description
1 polymer ?
#
loop_
_entity_poly.entity_id
_entity_poly.type
_entity_poly.pdbx_seq_one_letter_code
_entity_poly.pdbx_strand_id
1 'polypeptide(L)'
;VHFKTAILIDRKGVVAVEFALLLPIMIILWAGIVEFTSLQSAGRKVNLAAQSVADIVAQEQSVTQQRLDNIIRAATIIITPFSTDSLNIGIQSIETDAAGTISVGWETGALNGIPAQAPSL
;
A
#
# COMPACT_ATOMS: atom_id res chain seq x y z
N VAL A 1 -52.05 -35.24 -20.65
CA VAL A 1 -51.40 -33.91 -20.71
C VAL A 1 -50.24 -33.81 -19.69
N HIS A 2 -49.34 -34.80 -19.61
CA HIS A 2 -48.33 -34.84 -18.52
C HIS A 2 -46.86 -35.00 -18.96
N PHE A 3 -46.57 -35.02 -20.27
CA PHE A 3 -45.19 -35.19 -20.75
C PHE A 3 -44.44 -33.85 -20.99
N LYS A 4 -45.16 -32.73 -21.12
CA LYS A 4 -44.55 -31.44 -21.50
C LYS A 4 -43.87 -30.68 -20.35
N THR A 5 -44.17 -31.01 -19.09
CA THR A 5 -43.59 -30.32 -17.92
C THR A 5 -42.22 -30.88 -17.49
N ALA A 6 -41.79 -32.05 -17.98
CA ALA A 6 -40.48 -32.61 -17.65
C ALA A 6 -39.31 -31.81 -18.25
N ILE A 7 -39.49 -31.21 -19.43
CA ILE A 7 -38.43 -30.45 -20.13
C ILE A 7 -38.23 -29.04 -19.54
N LEU A 8 -39.27 -28.47 -18.90
CA LEU A 8 -39.15 -27.19 -18.17
C LEU A 8 -38.33 -27.34 -16.87
N ILE A 9 -38.16 -28.56 -16.37
CA ILE A 9 -37.28 -28.91 -15.24
C ILE A 9 -35.83 -29.14 -15.73
N ASP A 10 -35.67 -29.67 -16.95
CA ASP A 10 -34.37 -30.06 -17.52
C ASP A 10 -33.42 -28.87 -17.76
N ARG A 11 -33.95 -27.72 -18.18
CA ARG A 11 -33.16 -26.49 -18.38
C ARG A 11 -32.47 -26.00 -17.10
N LYS A 12 -33.09 -26.18 -15.93
CA LYS A 12 -32.49 -25.78 -14.66
C LYS A 12 -31.36 -26.73 -14.24
N GLY A 13 -31.49 -28.02 -14.57
CA GLY A 13 -30.46 -29.03 -14.34
C GLY A 13 -29.21 -28.77 -15.18
N VAL A 14 -29.37 -28.46 -16.47
CA VAL A 14 -28.25 -28.13 -17.37
C VAL A 14 -27.49 -26.89 -16.89
N VAL A 15 -28.20 -25.83 -16.52
CA VAL A 15 -27.58 -24.59 -15.99
C VAL A 15 -26.85 -24.85 -14.66
N ALA A 16 -27.37 -25.73 -13.79
CA ALA A 16 -26.70 -26.09 -12.55
C ALA A 16 -25.36 -26.83 -12.80
N VAL A 17 -25.30 -27.68 -13.82
CA VAL A 17 -24.06 -28.37 -14.22
C VAL A 17 -23.05 -27.40 -14.83
N GLU A 18 -23.49 -26.51 -15.72
CA GLU A 18 -22.63 -25.46 -16.30
C GLU A 18 -22.05 -24.54 -15.21
N PHE A 19 -22.87 -24.14 -14.24
CA PHE A 19 -22.41 -23.34 -13.10
C PHE A 19 -21.42 -24.12 -12.23
N ALA A 20 -21.69 -25.39 -11.93
CA ALA A 20 -20.78 -26.23 -11.12
C ALA A 20 -19.41 -26.40 -11.79
N LEU A 21 -19.34 -26.40 -13.13
CA LEU A 21 -18.09 -26.45 -13.88
C LEU A 21 -17.32 -25.11 -13.88
N LEU A 22 -18.02 -23.98 -13.86
CA LEU A 22 -17.40 -22.64 -13.81
C LEU A 22 -17.05 -22.19 -12.39
N LEU A 23 -17.74 -22.70 -11.38
CA LEU A 23 -17.58 -22.33 -9.98
C LEU A 23 -16.13 -22.45 -9.47
N PRO A 24 -15.33 -23.49 -9.80
CA PRO A 24 -13.93 -23.55 -9.42
C PRO A 24 -13.11 -22.36 -9.94
N ILE A 25 -13.32 -21.96 -11.19
CA ILE A 25 -12.63 -20.82 -11.82
C ILE A 25 -13.10 -19.52 -11.18
N MET A 26 -14.40 -19.38 -10.93
CA MET A 26 -14.97 -18.20 -10.26
C MET A 26 -14.39 -18.00 -8.86
N ILE A 27 -14.21 -19.07 -8.08
CA ILE A 27 -13.62 -18.98 -6.73
C ILE A 27 -12.16 -18.52 -6.81
N ILE A 28 -11.37 -19.06 -7.73
CA ILE A 28 -9.96 -18.65 -7.92
C ILE A 28 -9.88 -17.18 -8.32
N LEU A 29 -10.70 -16.76 -9.29
CA LEU A 29 -10.73 -15.37 -9.75
C LEU A 29 -11.17 -14.43 -8.63
N TRP A 30 -12.19 -14.79 -7.87
CA TRP A 30 -12.66 -14.00 -6.73
C TRP A 30 -11.57 -13.84 -5.66
N ALA A 31 -10.92 -14.95 -5.26
CA ALA A 31 -9.83 -14.91 -4.29
C ALA A 31 -8.65 -14.06 -4.80
N GLY A 32 -8.31 -14.19 -6.09
CA GLY A 32 -7.28 -13.37 -6.72
C GLY A 32 -7.59 -11.88 -6.70
N ILE A 33 -8.85 -11.48 -6.95
CA ILE A 33 -9.29 -10.08 -6.89
C ILE A 33 -9.21 -9.54 -5.46
N VAL A 34 -9.65 -10.33 -4.47
CA VAL A 34 -9.60 -9.93 -3.05
C VAL A 34 -8.16 -9.70 -2.61
N GLU A 35 -7.27 -10.64 -2.91
CA GLU A 35 -5.86 -10.54 -2.56
C GLU A 35 -5.18 -9.38 -3.29
N PHE A 36 -5.42 -9.23 -4.59
CA PHE A 36 -4.88 -8.11 -5.37
C PHE A 36 -5.32 -6.75 -4.82
N THR A 37 -6.59 -6.63 -4.43
CA THR A 37 -7.13 -5.41 -3.83
C THR A 37 -6.48 -5.12 -2.48
N SER A 38 -6.22 -6.16 -1.68
CA SER A 38 -5.48 -6.08 -0.41
C SER A 38 -4.07 -5.54 -0.63
N LEU A 39 -3.32 -6.12 -1.59
CA LEU A 39 -1.96 -5.68 -1.95
C LEU A 39 -1.93 -4.21 -2.41
N GLN A 40 -2.87 -3.83 -3.29
CA GLN A 40 -2.97 -2.45 -3.76
C GLN A 40 -3.33 -1.48 -2.62
N SER A 41 -4.15 -1.91 -1.68
CA SER A 41 -4.50 -1.12 -0.49
C SER A 41 -3.31 -0.93 0.44
N ALA A 42 -2.47 -1.96 0.60
CA ALA A 42 -1.22 -1.85 1.35
C ALA A 42 -0.28 -0.81 0.73
N GLY A 43 -0.05 -0.87 -0.59
CA GLY A 43 0.78 0.11 -1.31
C GLY A 43 0.26 1.54 -1.19
N ARG A 44 -1.07 1.74 -1.26
CA ARG A 44 -1.69 3.05 -1.02
C ARG A 44 -1.43 3.57 0.39
N LYS A 45 -1.53 2.72 1.41
CA LYS A 45 -1.27 3.13 2.80
C LYS A 45 0.19 3.49 3.05
N VAL A 46 1.14 2.78 2.42
CA VAL A 46 2.56 3.16 2.47
C VAL A 46 2.78 4.56 1.89
N ASN A 47 2.18 4.86 0.73
CA ASN A 47 2.30 6.18 0.12
C ASN A 47 1.64 7.28 0.98
N LEU A 48 0.46 7.01 1.54
CA LEU A 48 -0.21 7.92 2.48
C LEU A 48 0.63 8.17 3.75
N ALA A 49 1.26 7.13 4.29
CA ALA A 49 2.15 7.25 5.44
C ALA A 49 3.37 8.11 5.11
N ALA A 50 4.02 7.88 3.97
CA ALA A 50 5.18 8.66 3.52
C ALA A 50 4.81 10.14 3.33
N GLN A 51 3.69 10.44 2.66
CA GLN A 51 3.19 11.81 2.49
C GLN A 51 2.90 12.47 3.82
N SER A 52 2.19 11.78 4.72
CA SER A 52 1.88 12.33 6.05
C SER A 52 3.13 12.61 6.88
N VAL A 53 4.16 11.76 6.80
CA VAL A 53 5.45 12.00 7.47
C VAL A 53 6.14 13.22 6.87
N ALA A 54 6.22 13.29 5.55
CA ALA A 54 6.83 14.42 4.85
C ALA A 54 6.14 15.75 5.22
N ASP A 55 4.81 15.78 5.23
CA ASP A 55 4.03 16.97 5.56
C ASP A 55 4.24 17.42 7.01
N ILE A 56 4.32 16.50 7.98
CA ILE A 56 4.57 16.85 9.38
C ILE A 56 6.01 17.36 9.56
N VAL A 57 6.99 16.72 8.93
CA VAL A 57 8.40 17.12 9.00
C VAL A 57 8.62 18.47 8.33
N ALA A 58 7.99 18.73 7.18
CA ALA A 58 8.14 19.98 6.42
C ALA A 58 7.53 21.20 7.14
N GLN A 59 6.61 21.00 8.07
CA GLN A 59 6.00 22.08 8.86
C GLN A 59 6.90 22.58 9.99
N GLU A 60 7.91 21.81 10.40
CA GLU A 60 8.74 22.12 11.55
C GLU A 60 10.05 22.81 11.11
N GLN A 61 10.37 23.96 11.72
CA GLN A 61 11.61 24.70 11.42
C GLN A 61 12.86 24.03 12.00
N SER A 62 12.69 23.25 13.08
CA SER A 62 13.73 22.43 13.66
C SER A 62 13.12 21.17 14.24
N VAL A 63 13.67 20.00 13.94
CA VAL A 63 13.19 18.73 14.44
C VAL A 63 14.20 18.10 15.39
N THR A 64 13.70 17.49 16.47
CA THR A 64 14.51 16.68 17.39
C THR A 64 14.37 15.20 17.03
N GLN A 65 15.38 14.37 17.36
CA GLN A 65 15.30 12.93 17.14
C GLN A 65 14.05 12.32 17.80
N GLN A 66 13.72 12.72 19.03
CA GLN A 66 12.53 12.23 19.74
C GLN A 66 11.23 12.55 19.00
N ARG A 67 11.13 13.72 18.34
CA ARG A 67 9.96 14.06 17.52
C ARG A 67 9.89 13.18 16.27
N LEU A 68 11.02 12.97 15.60
CA LEU A 68 11.08 12.11 14.42
C LEU A 68 10.69 10.67 14.75
N ASP A 69 11.15 10.11 15.87
CA ASP A 69 10.75 8.77 16.32
C ASP A 69 9.23 8.67 16.57
N ASN A 70 8.63 9.73 17.13
CA ASN A 70 7.19 9.79 17.36
C ASN A 70 6.41 9.88 16.04
N ILE A 71 6.92 10.63 15.06
CA ILE A 71 6.32 10.72 13.71
C ILE A 71 6.39 9.37 13.00
N ILE A 72 7.53 8.67 13.08
CA ILE A 72 7.71 7.32 12.51
C ILE A 72 6.74 6.34 13.18
N ARG A 73 6.58 6.40 14.50
CA ARG A 73 5.58 5.60 15.24
C ARG A 73 4.13 5.94 14.85
N ALA A 74 3.82 7.20 14.57
CA ALA A 74 2.49 7.57 14.08
C ALA A 74 2.25 7.04 12.66
N ALA A 75 3.28 7.02 11.81
CA ALA A 75 3.21 6.49 10.45
C ALA A 75 2.87 5.00 10.41
N THR A 76 3.32 4.20 11.39
CA THR A 76 2.95 2.78 11.46
C THR A 76 1.46 2.56 11.73
N ILE A 77 0.78 3.51 12.40
CA ILE A 77 -0.66 3.47 12.61
C ILE A 77 -1.41 3.62 11.28
N ILE A 78 -0.92 4.45 10.35
CA ILE A 78 -1.53 4.66 9.02
C ILE A 78 -1.54 3.36 8.21
N ILE A 79 -0.57 2.47 8.44
CA ILE A 79 -0.41 1.20 7.72
C ILE A 79 -1.35 0.10 8.23
N THR A 80 -1.93 0.25 9.42
CA THR A 80 -2.88 -0.74 9.98
C THR A 80 -4.01 -1.06 8.98
N PRO A 81 -4.42 -2.33 8.81
CA PRO A 81 -4.05 -3.53 9.58
C PRO A 81 -2.89 -4.34 8.96
N PHE A 82 -2.10 -3.79 8.04
CA PHE A 82 -1.00 -4.53 7.41
C PHE A 82 0.19 -4.66 8.37
N SER A 83 0.92 -5.78 8.29
CA SER A 83 2.12 -6.00 9.12
C SER A 83 3.19 -4.96 8.83
N THR A 84 3.90 -4.56 9.88
CA THR A 84 5.03 -3.63 9.84
C THR A 84 6.38 -4.34 9.98
N ASP A 85 6.42 -5.68 9.97
CA ASP A 85 7.65 -6.45 10.25
C ASP A 85 8.76 -6.19 9.22
N SER A 86 8.38 -5.92 7.97
CA SER A 86 9.28 -5.57 6.86
C SER A 86 9.29 -4.07 6.54
N LEU A 87 8.63 -3.24 7.36
CA LEU A 87 8.50 -1.81 7.11
C LEU A 87 9.80 -1.08 7.52
N ASN A 88 10.42 -0.42 6.55
CA ASN A 88 11.53 0.49 6.77
C ASN A 88 11.10 1.91 6.42
N ILE A 89 11.32 2.84 7.34
CA ILE A 89 11.07 4.27 7.13
C ILE A 89 12.39 5.01 7.33
N GLY A 90 12.80 5.76 6.31
CA GLY A 90 13.95 6.66 6.34
C GLY A 90 13.48 8.08 5.99
N ILE A 91 14.00 9.07 6.69
CA ILE A 91 13.68 10.49 6.48
C ILE A 91 15.00 11.22 6.23
N GLN A 92 15.06 12.01 5.16
CA GLN A 92 16.20 12.82 4.80
C GLN A 92 15.74 14.24 4.50
N SER A 93 16.42 15.23 5.09
CA SER A 93 16.21 16.65 4.79
C SER A 93 17.18 17.11 3.72
N ILE A 94 16.63 17.74 2.69
CA ILE A 94 17.40 18.38 1.61
C ILE A 94 17.40 19.88 1.85
N GLU A 95 18.60 20.45 1.97
CA GLU A 95 18.84 21.87 2.20
C GLU A 95 19.52 22.48 0.97
N THR A 96 19.38 23.79 0.80
CA THR A 96 20.03 24.54 -0.27
C THR A 96 20.70 25.77 0.32
N ASP A 97 21.99 25.94 0.06
CA ASP A 97 22.73 27.12 0.50
C ASP A 97 22.42 28.36 -0.35
N ALA A 98 22.92 29.53 0.07
CA ALA A 98 22.73 30.79 -0.66
C ALA A 98 23.37 30.81 -2.06
N ALA A 99 24.26 29.86 -2.36
CA ALA A 99 24.92 29.70 -3.66
C ALA A 99 24.20 28.70 -4.58
N GLY A 100 23.12 28.06 -4.10
CA GLY A 100 22.36 27.05 -4.85
C GLY A 100 22.92 25.62 -4.73
N THR A 101 23.88 25.37 -3.83
CA THR A 101 24.39 24.02 -3.56
C THR A 101 23.34 23.24 -2.78
N ILE A 102 22.92 22.09 -3.33
CA ILE A 102 22.01 21.17 -2.65
C ILE A 102 22.83 20.23 -1.75
N SER A 103 22.43 20.11 -0.49
CA SER A 103 23.07 19.22 0.49
C SER A 103 22.05 18.49 1.34
N VAL A 104 22.50 17.43 2.03
CA VAL A 104 21.70 16.77 3.05
C VAL A 104 21.94 17.48 4.37
N GLY A 105 20.88 18.02 4.97
CA GLY A 105 20.96 18.67 6.27
C GLY A 105 21.06 17.66 7.41
N TRP A 106 20.14 16.70 7.41
CA TRP A 106 20.08 15.63 8.39
C TRP A 106 19.32 14.42 7.85
N GLU A 107 19.53 13.27 8.48
CA GLU A 107 18.89 12.01 8.12
C GLU A 107 18.59 11.17 9.37
N THR A 108 17.55 10.35 9.31
CA THR A 108 17.22 9.36 10.36
C THR A 108 16.53 8.13 9.78
N GLY A 109 16.59 7.03 10.51
CA GLY A 109 15.92 5.78 10.16
C GLY A 109 16.66 4.94 9.13
N ALA A 110 15.94 4.03 8.48
CA ALA A 110 16.52 3.10 7.52
C ALA A 110 16.57 3.73 6.12
N LEU A 111 17.73 4.25 5.73
CA LEU A 111 17.96 4.96 4.47
C LEU A 111 18.13 4.03 3.25
N ASN A 112 17.68 2.78 3.32
CA ASN A 112 17.91 1.74 2.32
C ASN A 112 17.41 2.17 0.93
N GLY A 113 18.30 2.74 0.10
CA GLY A 113 17.99 3.24 -1.25
C GLY A 113 17.84 4.76 -1.37
N ILE A 114 17.99 5.52 -0.28
CA ILE A 114 18.07 7.00 -0.32
C ILE A 114 19.54 7.39 -0.58
N PRO A 115 19.84 8.19 -1.62
CA PRO A 115 21.21 8.60 -1.91
C PRO A 115 21.77 9.48 -0.78
N ALA A 116 23.04 9.24 -0.40
CA ALA A 116 23.72 9.96 0.69
C ALA A 116 23.90 11.46 0.41
N GLN A 117 23.84 11.87 -0.87
CA GLN A 117 23.88 13.25 -1.32
C GLN A 117 23.01 13.40 -2.57
N ALA A 118 22.28 14.52 -2.67
CA ALA A 118 21.60 14.90 -3.89
C ALA A 118 22.64 15.16 -5.01
N PRO A 119 22.40 14.74 -6.26
CA PRO A 119 23.28 15.07 -7.37
C PRO A 119 23.43 16.60 -7.49
N SER A 120 24.66 17.07 -7.67
CA SER A 120 24.89 18.47 -8.06
C SER A 120 24.24 18.72 -9.42
N LEU A 121 23.35 19.72 -9.52
CA LEU A 121 22.73 20.15 -10.77
C LEU A 121 23.76 20.76 -11.73
#